data_AF-A0A7S2FW10-F1
#
_entry.id   AF-A0A7S2FW10-F1
#
_cell.length_a   1.000
_cell.length_b   1.000
_cell.length_c   1.000
_cell.angle_alpha   90.00
_cell.angle_beta   90.00
_cell.angle_gamma   90.00
#
_symmetry.space_group_name_H-M   'P 1'
#
loop_
_entity.id
_entity.type
_entity.pdbx_description
1 polymer ?
#
loop_
_entity_poly.entity_id
_entity_poly.type
_entity_poly.pdbx_seq_one_letter_code
_entity_poly.pdbx_strand_id
1 'polypeptide(L)'
;VKPDGIVNEAVHQVAFADRILLNKCDLVGEDYLDELTDEIRVINKTAHMRRTTNSEVDMDFILGIRAFSLDKVLDQVNEGFLDEEEHGHGGHGDHGGHGGHGGGHVS
;
A
#
# COMPACT_ATOMS: atom_id res chain seq x y z
N VAL A 1 15.13 10.18 -7.75
CA VAL A 1 13.99 10.76 -7.02
C VAL A 1 12.75 10.48 -7.85
N LYS A 2 11.70 9.87 -7.27
CA LYS A 2 10.44 9.60 -8.01
C LYS A 2 9.80 10.96 -8.38
N PRO A 3 9.19 11.09 -9.57
CA PRO A 3 8.62 12.36 -10.01
C PRO A 3 7.49 12.82 -9.09
N ASP A 4 7.34 14.14 -8.94
CA ASP A 4 6.31 14.77 -8.11
C ASP A 4 4.91 14.32 -8.56
N GLY A 5 4.09 13.89 -7.60
CA GLY A 5 2.75 13.32 -7.81
C GLY A 5 2.70 11.78 -7.77
N ILE A 6 3.84 11.08 -7.82
CA ILE A 6 3.86 9.63 -7.57
C ILE A 6 4.11 9.38 -6.09
N VAL A 7 3.04 9.02 -5.39
CA VAL A 7 3.11 8.62 -3.99
C VAL A 7 4.06 7.44 -3.82
N ASN A 8 4.96 7.53 -2.83
CA ASN A 8 5.92 6.46 -2.60
C ASN A 8 5.22 5.27 -1.94
N GLU A 9 4.81 4.30 -2.75
CA GLU A 9 4.16 3.06 -2.32
C GLU A 9 4.85 2.38 -1.12
N ALA A 10 6.18 2.39 -1.06
CA ALA A 10 6.92 1.81 0.06
C ALA A 10 6.66 2.54 1.38
N VAL A 11 6.51 3.87 1.34
CA VAL A 11 6.18 4.68 2.52
C VAL A 11 4.76 4.37 2.99
N HIS A 12 3.81 4.22 2.06
CA HIS A 12 2.44 3.80 2.38
C HIS A 12 2.39 2.42 3.04
N GLN A 13 3.10 1.44 2.48
CA GLN A 13 3.17 0.10 3.06
C GLN A 13 3.72 0.12 4.50
N VAL A 14 4.72 0.96 4.77
CA VAL A 14 5.25 1.14 6.13
C VAL A 14 4.23 1.84 7.03
N ALA A 15 3.56 2.89 6.55
CA ALA A 15 2.57 3.67 7.32
C ALA A 15 1.35 2.84 7.75
N PHE A 16 0.87 1.93 6.90
CA PHE A 16 -0.30 1.11 7.19
C PHE A 16 0.00 -0.24 7.86
N ALA A 17 1.27 -0.62 8.00
CA ALA A 17 1.63 -1.89 8.61
C ALA A 17 1.38 -1.90 10.12
N ASP A 18 0.69 -2.92 10.64
CA ASP A 18 0.63 -3.18 12.09
C ASP A 18 1.94 -3.79 12.61
N ARG A 19 2.65 -4.53 11.77
CA ARG A 19 3.91 -5.21 12.11
C ARG A 19 4.94 -5.03 11.00
N ILE A 20 6.18 -4.78 11.41
CA ILE A 20 7.31 -4.58 10.50
C ILE A 20 8.38 -5.62 10.84
N LEU A 21 8.78 -6.39 9.84
CA LEU A 21 9.91 -7.30 9.92
C LEU A 21 11.12 -6.63 9.25
N LEU A 22 12.05 -6.13 10.06
CA LEU A 22 13.31 -5.58 9.55
C LEU A 22 14.29 -6.74 9.36
N ASN A 23 14.36 -7.25 8.12
CA ASN A 23 15.14 -8.44 7.79
C ASN A 23 16.52 -8.11 7.19
N LYS A 24 17.42 -9.10 7.21
CA LYS A 24 18.82 -9.03 6.75
C LYS A 24 19.71 -8.15 7.64
N CYS A 25 19.42 -8.12 8.94
CA CYS A 25 20.20 -7.34 9.91
C CYS A 25 21.66 -7.78 10.00
N ASP A 26 21.99 -8.99 9.56
CA ASP A 26 23.36 -9.54 9.50
C ASP A 26 24.27 -8.82 8.48
N LEU A 27 23.70 -8.05 7.55
CA LEU A 27 24.47 -7.38 6.50
C LEU A 27 24.93 -5.97 6.86
N VAL A 28 24.51 -5.44 8.01
CA VAL A 28 24.74 -4.05 8.42
C VAL A 28 25.05 -3.95 9.92
N GLY A 29 25.70 -2.87 10.35
CA GLY A 29 26.01 -2.63 11.76
C GLY A 29 24.83 -2.11 12.56
N GLU A 30 24.93 -2.18 13.90
CA GLU A 30 23.87 -1.71 14.82
C GLU A 30 23.55 -0.22 14.64
N ASP A 31 24.57 0.64 14.45
CA ASP A 31 24.35 2.09 14.24
C ASP A 31 23.41 2.36 13.05
N TYR A 32 23.61 1.66 11.94
CA TYR A 32 22.76 1.79 10.76
C TYR A 32 21.35 1.22 10.99
N LEU A 33 21.25 0.12 11.75
CA LEU A 33 19.97 -0.46 12.10
C LEU A 33 19.17 0.47 13.02
N ASP A 34 19.82 1.18 13.92
CA ASP A 34 19.22 2.16 14.81
C ASP A 34 18.73 3.38 14.02
N GLU A 35 19.57 3.95 13.15
CA GLU A 35 19.17 5.03 12.24
C GLU A 35 17.95 4.64 11.38
N LEU A 36 17.97 3.45 10.77
CA LEU A 36 16.85 2.95 9.96
C LEU A 36 15.60 2.71 10.81
N THR A 37 15.76 2.25 12.05
CA THR A 37 14.64 2.07 12.98
C THR A 37 13.99 3.41 13.29
N ASP A 38 14.79 4.45 13.53
CA ASP A 38 14.30 5.81 13.79
C ASP A 38 13.57 6.38 12.57
N GLU A 39 14.11 6.21 11.36
CA GLU A 39 13.44 6.62 10.12
C GLU A 39 12.07 5.94 9.94
N ILE A 40 12.00 4.62 10.17
CA ILE A 40 10.74 3.87 10.10
C ILE A 40 9.76 4.37 11.18
N ARG A 41 10.25 4.71 12.39
CA ARG A 41 9.43 5.23 13.48
C ARG A 41 8.89 6.62 13.20
N VAL A 42 9.58 7.45 12.41
CA VAL A 42 9.04 8.73 11.93
C VAL A 42 7.78 8.51 11.09
N ILE A 43 7.77 7.46 10.26
CA ILE A 43 6.64 7.11 9.39
C ILE A 43 5.52 6.40 10.18
N ASN A 44 5.86 5.40 10.99
CA ASN A 44 4.90 4.60 11.74
C ASN A 44 5.39 4.31 13.16
N LYS A 45 4.87 5.11 14.10
CA LYS A 45 5.19 4.98 15.54
C LYS A 45 4.53 3.76 16.19
N THR A 46 3.43 3.28 15.62
CA THR A 46 2.56 2.28 16.26
C THR A 46 2.91 0.84 15.90
N ALA A 47 3.57 0.62 14.77
CA ALA A 47 3.93 -0.71 14.33
C ALA A 47 4.85 -1.43 15.34
N HIS A 48 4.57 -2.71 15.57
CA HIS A 48 5.49 -3.58 16.29
C HIS A 48 6.57 -4.04 15.32
N MET A 49 7.83 -3.75 15.65
CA MET A 49 8.97 -4.05 14.78
C MET A 49 9.82 -5.20 15.34
N ARG A 50 10.33 -6.06 14.47
CA ARG A 50 11.29 -7.11 14.82
C ARG A 50 12.47 -7.11 13.85
N ARG A 51 13.69 -7.04 14.39
CA ARG A 51 14.94 -7.29 13.65
C ARG A 51 15.12 -8.79 13.43
N THR A 52 15.49 -9.20 12.22
CA THR A 52 15.68 -10.61 11.87
C THR A 52 16.79 -10.83 10.87
N THR A 53 17.28 -12.07 10.83
CA THR A 53 18.11 -12.64 9.77
C THR A 53 17.37 -13.82 9.17
N ASN A 54 17.42 -13.98 7.85
CA ASN A 54 16.69 -15.02 7.11
C ASN A 54 15.16 -15.06 7.37
N SER A 55 14.59 -13.94 7.84
CA SER A 55 13.18 -13.83 8.27
C SER A 55 12.80 -14.78 9.41
N GLU A 56 13.76 -15.21 10.23
CA GLU A 56 13.49 -16.06 11.39
C GLU A 56 12.70 -15.27 12.45
N VAL A 57 11.43 -15.63 12.62
CA VAL A 57 10.51 -14.99 13.55
C VAL A 57 9.44 -15.97 14.01
N ASP A 58 8.92 -15.75 15.22
CA ASP A 58 7.79 -16.53 15.74
C ASP A 58 6.54 -16.32 14.87
N MET A 59 5.82 -17.41 14.56
CA MET A 59 4.57 -17.34 13.80
C MET A 59 3.50 -16.52 14.51
N ASP A 60 3.51 -16.45 15.84
CA ASP A 60 2.62 -15.59 16.62
C ASP A 60 2.91 -14.10 16.39
N PHE A 61 4.11 -13.76 15.91
CA PHE A 61 4.45 -12.42 15.44
C PHE A 61 3.90 -12.13 14.02
N ILE A 62 3.47 -13.13 13.26
CA ILE A 62 2.91 -12.91 11.92
C ILE A 62 1.40 -13.14 11.87
N LEU A 63 0.89 -14.11 12.64
CA LEU A 63 -0.51 -14.52 12.62
C LEU A 63 -1.31 -13.90 13.77
N GLY A 64 -2.63 -13.90 13.63
CA GLY A 64 -3.54 -13.49 14.70
C GLY A 64 -3.57 -11.99 15.03
N ILE A 65 -2.98 -11.15 14.18
CA ILE A 65 -2.72 -9.74 14.51
C ILE A 65 -3.99 -8.88 14.62
N ARG A 66 -5.16 -9.35 14.15
CA ARG A 66 -6.37 -8.50 14.00
C ARG A 66 -6.02 -7.12 13.41
N ALA A 67 -5.12 -7.14 12.43
CA ALA A 67 -4.53 -5.97 11.76
C ALA A 67 -5.61 -5.05 11.15
N PHE A 68 -6.66 -5.67 10.62
CA PHE A 68 -7.83 -4.95 10.13
C PHE A 68 -8.86 -4.77 11.26
N SER A 69 -8.95 -3.56 11.80
CA SER A 69 -10.04 -3.11 12.68
C SER A 69 -10.78 -1.96 12.00
N LEU A 70 -12.09 -2.11 11.79
CA LEU A 70 -12.93 -1.08 11.18
C LEU A 70 -12.84 0.24 11.96
N ASP A 71 -12.72 0.17 13.29
CA ASP A 71 -12.60 1.35 14.16
C ASP A 71 -11.30 2.12 13.86
N LYS A 72 -10.17 1.42 13.67
CA LYS A 72 -8.89 2.06 13.29
C LYS A 72 -8.97 2.73 11.91
N VAL A 73 -9.64 2.09 10.97
CA VAL A 73 -9.83 2.63 9.61
C VAL A 73 -10.70 3.89 9.65
N LEU A 74 -11.76 3.91 10.47
CA LEU A 74 -12.63 5.06 10.63
C LEU A 74 -11.92 6.23 11.33
N ASP A 75 -11.11 5.96 12.33
CA ASP A 75 -10.29 6.98 13.01
C ASP A 75 -9.27 7.61 12.04
N GLN A 76 -8.62 6.80 11.19
CA GLN A 76 -7.70 7.28 10.16
C GLN A 76 -8.40 8.08 9.05
N VAL A 77 -9.59 7.66 8.61
CA VAL A 77 -10.40 8.41 7.64
C VAL A 77 -10.79 9.79 8.19
N ASN A 78 -11.09 9.88 9.49
CA ASN A 78 -11.46 11.13 10.15
C ASN A 78 -10.28 12.10 10.35
N GLU A 79 -9.04 11.60 10.33
CA GLU A 79 -7.79 12.41 10.39
C GLU A 79 -7.30 12.90 9.00
N GLY A 80 -8.12 12.76 7.94
CA GLY A 80 -7.86 13.40 6.64
C GLY A 80 -7.24 12.49 5.58
N PHE A 81 -7.32 11.17 5.71
CA PHE A 81 -6.89 10.24 4.65
C PHE A 81 -7.75 10.30 3.37
N LEU A 82 -8.91 10.95 3.42
CA LEU A 82 -9.81 11.15 2.28
C LEU A 82 -9.92 12.65 1.95
N ASP A 83 -8.81 13.32 1.68
CA ASP A 83 -8.91 14.43 0.73
C ASP A 83 -9.20 13.80 -0.65
N GLU A 84 -10.38 14.11 -1.17
CA GLU A 84 -11.00 13.57 -2.37
C GLU A 84 -10.04 13.62 -3.59
N GLU A 85 -9.32 12.54 -3.88
CA GLU A 85 -8.96 12.26 -5.27
C GLU A 85 -10.10 11.47 -5.90
N GLU A 86 -11.01 12.25 -6.49
CA GLU A 86 -12.03 11.87 -7.46
C GLU A 86 -11.54 10.70 -8.35
N HIS A 87 -11.89 9.48 -7.97
CA HIS A 87 -11.79 8.32 -8.84
C HIS A 87 -12.81 8.48 -9.97
N GLY A 88 -12.42 9.27 -10.98
CA GLY A 88 -13.06 9.29 -12.28
C GLY A 88 -12.98 7.89 -12.87
N HIS A 89 -14.00 7.06 -12.60
CA HIS A 89 -14.24 5.82 -13.31
C HIS A 89 -14.38 6.17 -14.79
N GLY A 90 -13.26 6.02 -15.52
CA GLY A 90 -13.19 6.18 -16.95
C GLY A 90 -14.34 5.41 -17.59
N GLY A 91 -15.15 6.14 -18.37
CA GLY A 91 -16.41 5.67 -18.92
C GLY A 91 -16.28 4.30 -19.55
N HIS A 92 -17.24 3.44 -19.20
CA HIS A 92 -17.53 2.20 -19.92
C HIS A 92 -17.45 2.46 -21.43
N GLY A 93 -16.48 1.80 -22.08
CA GLY A 93 -16.39 1.74 -23.53
C GLY A 93 -17.70 1.22 -24.11
N ASP A 94 -18.30 2.03 -24.97
CA ASP A 94 -19.48 1.71 -25.76
C ASP A 94 -19.22 0.44 -26.59
N HIS A 95 -19.83 -0.66 -26.17
CA HIS A 95 -20.02 -1.85 -26.99
C HIS A 95 -21.23 -1.59 -27.89
N GLY A 96 -20.98 -1.11 -29.12
CA GLY A 96 -22.03 -0.76 -30.07
C GLY A 96 -21.71 -1.11 -31.52
N GLY A 97 -21.10 -2.27 -31.77
CA GLY A 97 -20.96 -2.81 -33.13
C GLY A 97 -22.33 -3.19 -33.70
N HIS A 98 -22.93 -2.33 -34.53
CA HIS A 98 -24.11 -2.67 -35.32
C HIS A 98 -23.79 -2.59 -36.81
N GLY A 99 -23.77 -3.77 -37.45
CA GLY A 99 -23.51 -3.94 -38.87
C GLY A 99 -24.64 -3.36 -39.73
N GLY A 100 -24.24 -2.56 -40.73
CA GLY A 100 -25.10 -2.12 -41.83
C GLY A 100 -24.79 -2.91 -43.10
N HIS A 101 -25.37 -4.10 -43.25
CA HIS A 101 -25.49 -4.74 -44.56
C HIS A 101 -26.71 -4.14 -45.28
N GLY A 102 -26.49 -3.07 -46.04
CA GLY A 102 -27.45 -2.57 -47.02
C GLY A 102 -27.32 -3.33 -48.33
N GLY A 103 -28.11 -4.40 -48.51
CA GLY A 103 -28.37 -4.98 -49.82
C GLY A 103 -29.55 -4.26 -50.49
N GLY A 104 -29.43 -4.00 -51.80
CA GLY A 104 -30.54 -3.56 -52.65
C GLY A 104 -30.12 -2.72 -53.85
N HIS A 105 -29.98 -3.36 -55.03
CA HIS A 105 -30.55 -3.02 -56.37
C HIS A 105 -30.75 -1.51 -56.69
N VAL A 106 -30.45 -0.92 -57.85
CA VAL A 106 -30.85 -1.20 -59.26
C VAL A 106 -29.94 -0.31 -60.17
N SER A 107 -29.36 -0.76 -61.28
CA SER A 107 -29.88 -0.78 -62.67
C SER A 107 -28.82 -1.44 -63.56
#